data_AF-D5RRF2-F1
#
_entry.id   AF-D5RRF2-F1
#
_cell.length_a   1.000
_cell.length_b   1.000
_cell.length_c   1.000
_cell.angle_alpha   90.00
_cell.angle_beta   90.00
_cell.angle_gamma   90.00
#
_symmetry.space_group_name_H-M   'P 1'
#
loop_
_entity.id
_entity.type
_entity.pdbx_description
1 polymer ?
#
loop_
_entity_poly.entity_id
_entity_poly.type
_entity_poly.pdbx_seq_one_letter_code
_entity_poly.pdbx_strand_id
1 'polypeptide(L)'
;RARRPALAMLLYVLLGRWLAGSGIAAGLAGEAGAALGPLAPYALPVLGLVSGMVTGSNVGSNAALMPVQAALGQAAGLPAAVAGGLHNFAGAAAAGMSFAVTAMIAGLAGTSPARIWRLLWPSLLAIPLVGWLWLSFALPA
;
A
#
# COMPACT_ATOMS: atom_id res chain seq x y z
N ARG A 1 -21.36 -15.58 -18.41
CA ARG A 1 -21.22 -14.45 -17.45
C ARG A 1 -19.78 -14.25 -16.93
N ALA A 2 -18.94 -15.27 -16.80
CA ALA A 2 -17.57 -15.15 -16.26
C ALA A 2 -16.51 -14.49 -17.18
N ARG A 3 -16.75 -14.36 -18.49
CA ARG A 3 -15.74 -13.86 -19.45
C ARG A 3 -15.27 -12.43 -19.15
N ARG A 4 -16.17 -11.53 -18.78
CA ARG A 4 -15.84 -10.12 -18.44
C ARG A 4 -14.95 -10.00 -17.20
N PRO A 5 -15.29 -10.62 -16.04
CA PRO A 5 -14.42 -10.57 -14.86
C PRO A 5 -13.10 -11.32 -15.08
N ALA A 6 -13.11 -12.45 -15.81
CA ALA A 6 -11.88 -13.16 -16.16
C ALA A 6 -10.94 -12.29 -17.02
N LEU A 7 -11.47 -11.59 -18.02
CA LEU A 7 -10.69 -10.66 -18.85
C LEU A 7 -10.14 -9.50 -18.02
N ALA A 8 -10.95 -8.92 -17.12
CA ALA A 8 -10.48 -7.86 -16.23
C ALA A 8 -9.32 -8.33 -15.35
N MET A 9 -9.41 -9.53 -14.76
CA MET A 9 -8.31 -10.11 -13.99
C MET A 9 -7.07 -10.37 -14.84
N LEU A 10 -7.25 -10.86 -16.06
CA LEU A 10 -6.14 -11.15 -16.96
C LEU A 10 -5.42 -9.87 -17.41
N LEU A 11 -6.18 -8.82 -17.79
CA LEU A 11 -5.63 -7.50 -18.11
C LEU A 11 -4.93 -6.87 -16.90
N TYR A 12 -5.47 -7.04 -15.70
CA TYR A 12 -4.87 -6.54 -14.47
C TYR A 12 -3.54 -7.24 -14.16
N VAL A 13 -3.46 -8.56 -14.33
CA VAL A 13 -2.22 -9.32 -14.18
C VAL A 13 -1.19 -8.91 -15.24
N LEU A 14 -1.59 -8.73 -16.50
CA LEU A 14 -0.70 -8.27 -17.56
C LEU A 14 -0.14 -6.87 -17.28
N LEU A 15 -1.00 -5.95 -16.83
CA LEU A 15 -0.59 -4.61 -16.42
C LEU A 15 0.42 -4.67 -15.26
N GLY A 16 0.14 -5.47 -14.23
CA GLY A 16 1.05 -5.67 -13.10
C GLY A 16 2.41 -6.24 -13.52
N ARG A 17 2.43 -7.23 -14.43
CA ARG A 17 3.66 -7.80 -14.99
C ARG A 17 4.43 -6.78 -15.83
N TRP A 18 3.73 -5.96 -16.62
CA TRP A 18 4.35 -4.93 -17.42
C TRP A 18 4.99 -3.84 -16.55
N LEU A 19 4.30 -3.36 -15.51
CA LEU A 19 4.89 -2.43 -14.54
C LEU A 19 6.11 -3.04 -13.84
N ALA A 20 6.04 -4.30 -13.42
CA ALA A 20 7.17 -4.98 -12.81
C ALA A 20 8.38 -5.11 -13.75
N GLY A 21 8.16 -5.32 -15.05
CA GLY A 21 9.22 -5.43 -16.06
C GLY A 21 9.72 -4.10 -16.63
N SER A 22 9.00 -2.99 -16.42
CA SER A 22 9.31 -1.67 -16.99
C SER A 22 10.50 -0.95 -16.34
N GLY A 23 11.01 -1.46 -15.21
CA GLY A 23 12.03 -0.78 -14.41
C GLY A 23 11.51 0.40 -13.59
N ILE A 24 10.24 0.82 -13.74
CA ILE A 24 9.63 1.91 -12.97
C ILE A 24 9.75 1.66 -11.46
N ALA A 25 9.49 0.43 -11.02
CA ALA A 25 9.58 0.08 -9.60
C ALA A 25 11.00 0.21 -9.04
N ALA A 26 12.00 -0.22 -9.82
CA ALA A 26 13.40 -0.07 -9.44
C ALA A 26 13.83 1.41 -9.45
N GLY A 27 13.37 2.19 -10.43
CA GLY A 27 13.62 3.64 -10.49
C GLY A 27 13.02 4.37 -9.29
N LEU A 28 11.75 4.12 -8.96
CA LEU A 28 11.10 4.70 -7.78
C LEU A 28 11.80 4.31 -6.47
N ALA A 29 12.20 3.04 -6.33
CA ALA A 29 12.95 2.60 -5.17
C ALA A 29 14.34 3.28 -5.08
N GLY A 30 15.01 3.46 -6.23
CA GLY A 30 16.28 4.17 -6.32
C GLY A 30 16.16 5.63 -5.92
N GLU A 31 15.19 6.35 -6.47
CA GLU A 31 14.92 7.76 -6.13
C GLU A 31 14.48 7.92 -4.67
N ALA A 32 13.66 7.02 -4.15
CA ALA A 32 13.29 7.02 -2.73
C ALA A 32 14.51 6.77 -1.84
N GLY A 33 15.42 5.87 -2.24
CA GLY A 33 16.69 5.64 -1.57
C GLY A 33 17.61 6.87 -1.61
N ALA A 34 17.70 7.56 -2.74
CA ALA A 34 18.50 8.78 -2.89
C ALA A 34 17.94 9.95 -2.06
N ALA A 35 16.61 10.10 -2.01
CA ALA A 35 15.96 11.19 -1.29
C ALA A 35 15.91 10.98 0.22
N LEU A 36 15.67 9.75 0.68
CA LEU A 36 15.44 9.44 2.10
C LEU A 36 16.65 8.77 2.78
N GLY A 37 17.62 8.27 2.00
CA GLY A 37 18.80 7.59 2.51
C GLY A 37 18.44 6.44 3.46
N PRO A 38 19.00 6.40 4.69
CA PRO A 38 18.69 5.37 5.68
C PRO A 38 17.20 5.33 6.11
N LEU A 39 16.44 6.39 5.86
CA LEU A 39 15.02 6.47 6.21
C LEU A 39 14.09 5.89 5.12
N ALA A 40 14.61 5.54 3.94
CA ALA A 40 13.83 4.99 2.84
C ALA A 40 12.90 3.81 3.23
N PRO A 41 13.30 2.85 4.11
CA PRO A 41 12.42 1.75 4.50
C PRO A 41 11.14 2.20 5.21
N TYR A 42 11.17 3.34 5.90
CA TYR A 42 10.01 3.89 6.60
C TYR A 42 8.93 4.41 5.64
N ALA A 43 9.21 4.50 4.34
CA ALA A 43 8.19 4.78 3.33
C ALA A 43 7.27 3.57 3.09
N LEU A 44 7.68 2.33 3.41
CA LEU A 44 6.89 1.11 3.11
C LEU A 44 5.46 1.17 3.69
N PRO A 45 5.25 1.43 5.01
CA PRO A 45 3.91 1.46 5.58
C PRO A 45 3.07 2.63 5.07
N VAL A 46 3.71 3.76 4.75
CA VAL A 46 3.04 4.97 4.24
C VAL A 46 2.53 4.74 2.83
N LEU A 47 3.38 4.20 1.95
CA LEU A 47 3.01 3.88 0.58
C LEU A 47 1.90 2.84 0.52
N GLY A 48 1.96 1.80 1.37
CA GLY A 48 0.88 0.82 1.49
C GLY A 48 -0.43 1.44 1.96
N LEU A 49 -0.40 2.31 2.97
CA LEU A 49 -1.57 3.04 3.43
C LEU A 49 -2.17 3.90 2.31
N VAL A 50 -1.35 4.69 1.61
CA VAL A 50 -1.82 5.59 0.55
C VAL A 50 -2.43 4.81 -0.61
N SER A 51 -1.78 3.73 -1.09
CA SER A 51 -2.34 2.94 -2.17
C SER A 51 -3.62 2.20 -1.76
N GLY A 52 -3.73 1.73 -0.52
CA GLY A 52 -4.98 1.20 0.03
C GLY A 52 -6.10 2.24 0.05
N MET A 53 -5.82 3.44 0.57
CA MET A 53 -6.77 4.55 0.64
C MET A 53 -7.29 4.98 -0.73
N VAL A 54 -6.42 5.05 -1.73
CA VAL A 54 -6.75 5.51 -3.08
C VAL A 54 -7.49 4.43 -3.87
N THR A 55 -6.99 3.19 -3.82
CA THR A 55 -7.57 2.11 -4.62
C THR A 55 -8.84 1.53 -4.00
N GLY A 56 -9.03 1.67 -2.68
CA GLY A 56 -10.15 1.06 -1.95
C GLY A 56 -10.16 -0.47 -1.99
N SER A 57 -9.04 -1.09 -2.35
CA SER A 57 -8.93 -2.54 -2.51
C SER A 57 -7.54 -3.03 -2.13
N ASN A 58 -7.47 -4.11 -1.36
CA ASN A 58 -6.19 -4.73 -1.06
C ASN A 58 -5.50 -5.27 -2.33
N VAL A 59 -6.26 -5.89 -3.24
CA VAL A 59 -5.74 -6.36 -4.53
C VAL A 59 -5.29 -5.18 -5.40
N GLY A 60 -6.06 -4.08 -5.38
CA GLY A 60 -5.74 -2.78 -5.97
C GLY A 60 -4.36 -2.29 -5.56
N SER A 61 -4.22 -2.09 -4.25
CA SER A 61 -3.00 -1.62 -3.58
C SER A 61 -1.78 -2.49 -3.89
N ASN A 62 -1.94 -3.82 -3.81
CA ASN A 62 -0.85 -4.75 -4.07
C ASN A 62 -0.38 -4.69 -5.53
N ALA A 63 -1.27 -4.71 -6.52
CA ALA A 63 -0.77 -4.66 -7.91
C ALA A 63 -0.21 -3.28 -8.29
N ALA A 64 -0.69 -2.21 -7.67
CA ALA A 64 -0.18 -0.87 -7.92
C ALA A 64 1.26 -0.68 -7.42
N LEU A 65 1.54 -1.07 -6.17
CA LEU A 65 2.80 -0.71 -5.51
C LEU A 65 3.63 -1.87 -4.98
N MET A 66 3.15 -3.12 -4.92
CA MET A 66 3.95 -4.23 -4.38
C MET A 66 5.33 -4.39 -5.06
N PRO A 67 5.48 -4.23 -6.40
CA PRO A 67 6.80 -4.27 -7.02
C PRO A 67 7.75 -3.19 -6.50
N VAL A 68 7.23 -1.97 -6.24
CA VAL A 68 8.01 -0.85 -5.66
C VAL A 68 8.44 -1.20 -4.23
N GLN A 69 7.54 -1.78 -3.45
CA GLN A 69 7.80 -2.19 -2.06
C GLN A 69 8.86 -3.28 -1.98
N ALA A 70 8.78 -4.27 -2.87
CA ALA A 70 9.77 -5.33 -2.97
C ALA A 70 11.15 -4.75 -3.32
N ALA A 71 11.21 -3.85 -4.32
CA ALA A 71 12.46 -3.19 -4.71
C ALA A 71 13.05 -2.32 -3.59
N LEU A 72 12.21 -1.53 -2.91
CA LEU A 72 12.61 -0.70 -1.78
C LEU A 72 13.09 -1.54 -0.58
N GLY A 73 12.37 -2.62 -0.28
CA GLY A 73 12.75 -3.58 0.76
C GLY A 73 14.09 -4.26 0.46
N GLN A 74 14.31 -4.68 -0.79
CA GLN A 74 15.58 -5.25 -1.22
C GLN A 74 16.74 -4.24 -1.10
N ALA A 75 16.54 -2.99 -1.55
CA ALA A 75 17.54 -1.93 -1.41
C ALA A 75 17.88 -1.63 0.07
N ALA A 76 16.90 -1.82 0.96
CA ALA A 76 17.04 -1.69 2.41
C ALA A 76 17.66 -2.91 3.11
N GLY A 77 17.95 -4.00 2.39
CA GLY A 77 18.40 -5.26 2.99
C GLY A 77 17.32 -6.02 3.77
N LEU A 78 16.04 -5.67 3.59
CA LEU A 78 14.93 -6.34 4.25
C LEU A 78 14.57 -7.67 3.55
N PRO A 79 14.14 -8.69 4.31
CA PRO A 79 13.56 -9.90 3.71
C PRO A 79 12.33 -9.57 2.85
N ALA A 80 12.16 -10.24 1.71
CA ALA A 80 11.05 -9.97 0.78
C ALA A 80 9.66 -10.11 1.45
N ALA A 81 9.52 -11.10 2.34
CA ALA A 81 8.28 -11.32 3.10
C ALA A 81 7.93 -10.15 4.03
N VAL A 82 8.94 -9.43 4.51
CA VAL A 82 8.78 -8.31 5.43
C VAL A 82 8.24 -7.09 4.70
N ALA A 83 8.91 -6.66 3.62
CA ALA A 83 8.49 -5.50 2.85
C ALA A 83 7.10 -5.71 2.23
N GLY A 84 6.86 -6.91 1.68
CA GLY A 84 5.54 -7.26 1.16
C GLY A 84 4.48 -7.40 2.26
N GLY A 85 4.84 -7.92 3.43
CA GLY A 85 3.94 -8.05 4.58
C GLY A 85 3.49 -6.70 5.12
N LEU A 86 4.42 -5.75 5.31
CA LEU A 86 4.11 -4.38 5.73
C LEU A 86 3.19 -3.67 4.74
N HIS A 87 3.48 -3.78 3.44
CA HIS A 87 2.63 -3.20 2.40
C HIS A 87 1.23 -3.80 2.39
N ASN A 88 1.12 -5.14 2.40
CA ASN A 88 -0.16 -5.83 2.36
C ASN A 88 -1.00 -5.55 3.61
N PHE A 89 -0.37 -5.45 4.79
CA PHE A 89 -1.05 -5.04 6.02
C PHE A 89 -1.59 -3.61 5.92
N ALA A 90 -0.73 -2.64 5.61
CA ALA A 90 -1.11 -1.24 5.54
C ALA A 90 -2.15 -0.98 4.45
N GLY A 91 -1.96 -1.60 3.28
CA GLY A 91 -2.87 -1.55 2.15
C GLY A 91 -4.24 -2.15 2.44
N ALA A 92 -4.30 -3.31 3.08
CA ALA A 92 -5.56 -3.93 3.46
C ALA A 92 -6.34 -3.09 4.49
N ALA A 93 -5.66 -2.62 5.54
CA ALA A 93 -6.28 -1.81 6.57
C ALA A 93 -6.81 -0.48 6.01
N ALA A 94 -6.01 0.19 5.17
CA ALA A 94 -6.39 1.44 4.52
C ALA A 94 -7.50 1.28 3.47
N ALA A 95 -7.54 0.15 2.73
CA ALA A 95 -8.61 -0.12 1.77
C ALA A 95 -10.01 -0.08 2.42
N GLY A 96 -10.14 -0.67 3.62
CA GLY A 96 -11.38 -0.64 4.41
C GLY A 96 -11.77 0.76 4.90
N MET A 97 -10.83 1.69 4.96
CA MET A 97 -11.02 3.08 5.40
C MET A 97 -10.91 4.09 4.25
N SER A 98 -10.88 3.60 3.01
CA SER A 98 -10.69 4.39 1.79
C SER A 98 -11.78 5.44 1.56
N PHE A 99 -11.51 6.39 0.67
CA PHE A 99 -12.48 7.42 0.27
C PHE A 99 -13.79 6.80 -0.23
N ALA A 100 -13.70 5.80 -1.11
CA ALA A 100 -14.86 5.16 -1.71
C ALA A 100 -15.68 4.37 -0.67
N VAL A 101 -15.02 3.56 0.17
CA VAL A 101 -15.70 2.78 1.22
C VAL A 101 -16.34 3.71 2.25
N THR A 102 -15.63 4.75 2.67
CA THR A 102 -16.15 5.72 3.64
C THR A 102 -17.35 6.48 3.06
N ALA A 103 -17.31 6.90 1.79
CA ALA A 103 -18.43 7.55 1.13
C ALA A 103 -19.66 6.63 1.02
N MET A 104 -19.45 5.35 0.71
CA MET A 104 -20.51 4.34 0.69
C MET A 104 -21.15 4.15 2.07
N ILE A 105 -20.34 3.96 3.13
CA ILE A 105 -20.84 3.82 4.49
C ILE A 105 -21.59 5.08 4.92
N ALA A 106 -21.07 6.26 4.58
CA ALA A 106 -21.72 7.53 4.88
C ALA A 106 -23.10 7.63 4.25
N GLY A 107 -23.23 7.25 2.97
CA GLY A 107 -24.50 7.20 2.25
C GLY A 107 -25.51 6.23 2.86
N LEU A 108 -25.06 5.03 3.27
CA LEU A 108 -25.93 4.03 3.92
C LEU A 108 -26.37 4.44 5.33
N ALA A 109 -25.48 5.09 6.08
CA ALA A 109 -25.73 5.47 7.46
C ALA A 109 -26.37 6.87 7.61
N GLY A 110 -26.64 7.58 6.50
CA GLY A 110 -27.19 8.94 6.53
C GLY A 110 -26.29 9.96 7.23
N THR A 111 -24.97 9.81 7.10
CA THR A 111 -23.95 10.65 7.76
C THR A 111 -22.96 11.23 6.75
N SER A 112 -21.99 12.02 7.21
CA SER A 112 -20.92 12.55 6.37
C SER A 112 -19.65 11.67 6.44
N PRO A 113 -18.89 11.55 5.33
CA PRO A 113 -17.60 10.84 5.34
C PRO A 113 -16.62 11.43 6.37
N ALA A 114 -16.64 12.76 6.54
CA ALA A 114 -15.79 13.47 7.49
C ALA A 114 -16.01 13.00 8.94
N ARG A 115 -17.26 12.71 9.33
CA ARG A 115 -17.57 12.19 10.68
C ARG A 115 -16.97 10.81 10.90
N ILE A 116 -17.04 9.95 9.89
CA ILE A 116 -16.47 8.60 9.94
C ILE A 116 -14.94 8.71 10.03
N TRP A 117 -14.30 9.52 9.21
CA TRP A 117 -12.86 9.75 9.26
C TRP A 117 -12.37 10.33 10.59
N ARG A 118 -13.17 11.17 11.24
CA ARG A 118 -12.87 11.65 12.59
C ARG A 118 -12.92 10.56 13.66
N LEU A 119 -13.56 9.42 13.39
CA LEU A 119 -13.50 8.24 14.25
C LEU A 119 -12.34 7.32 13.85
N LEU A 120 -12.01 7.27 12.57
CA LEU A 120 -10.97 6.38 12.02
C LEU A 120 -9.56 6.96 12.09
N TRP A 121 -9.37 8.27 12.28
CA TRP A 121 -8.02 8.88 12.29
C TRP A 121 -7.04 8.23 13.26
N PRO A 122 -7.42 7.78 14.48
CA PRO A 122 -6.47 7.09 15.36
C PRO A 122 -5.99 5.79 14.74
N SER A 123 -6.89 5.02 14.12
CA SER A 123 -6.54 3.79 13.41
C SER A 123 -5.69 4.06 12.16
N LEU A 124 -5.98 5.12 11.41
CA LEU A 124 -5.19 5.52 10.25
C LEU A 124 -3.76 5.92 10.64
N LEU A 125 -3.56 6.59 11.78
CA LEU A 125 -2.22 6.89 12.30
C LEU A 125 -1.53 5.67 12.90
N ALA A 126 -2.28 4.77 13.54
CA ALA A 126 -1.71 3.56 14.14
C ALA A 126 -1.04 2.66 13.09
N ILE A 127 -1.56 2.60 11.86
CA ILE A 127 -0.99 1.77 10.79
C ILE A 127 0.49 2.10 10.50
N PRO A 128 0.87 3.33 10.09
CA PRO A 128 2.26 3.66 9.84
C PRO A 128 3.10 3.62 11.12
N LEU A 129 2.55 4.02 12.28
CA LEU A 129 3.27 3.97 13.56
C LEU A 129 3.68 2.54 13.94
N VAL A 130 2.76 1.57 13.81
CA VAL A 130 3.06 0.16 14.07
C VAL A 130 4.06 -0.37 13.06
N GLY A 131 3.92 -0.01 11.78
CA GLY A 131 4.88 -0.40 10.74
C GLY A 131 6.29 0.16 10.99
N TRP A 132 6.40 1.43 11.38
CA TRP A 132 7.67 2.07 11.73
C TRP A 132 8.29 1.48 12.99
N LEU A 133 7.48 1.26 14.03
CA LEU A 133 7.94 0.60 15.25
C LEU A 133 8.51 -0.78 14.94
N TRP A 134 7.81 -1.56 14.12
CA TRP A 134 8.30 -2.87 13.72
C TRP A 134 9.61 -2.79 12.91
N LEU A 135 9.70 -1.86 11.95
CA LEU A 135 10.91 -1.63 11.17
C LEU A 135 12.12 -1.24 12.02
N SER A 136 11.91 -0.50 13.11
CA SER A 136 12.99 -0.12 14.03
C SER A 136 13.68 -1.31 14.70
N PHE A 137 12.99 -2.46 14.80
CA PHE A 137 13.56 -3.71 15.31
C PHE A 137 14.12 -4.62 14.20
N ALA A 138 13.71 -4.40 12.95
CA ALA A 138 14.00 -5.29 11.83
C ALA A 138 15.18 -4.82 10.96
N LEU A 139 15.49 -3.52 10.97
CA LEU A 139 16.64 -2.98 10.26
C LEU A 139 17.94 -3.30 11.03
N PRO A 140 19.00 -3.76 10.33
CA PRO A 140 20.31 -3.89 10.95
C PRO A 140 20.82 -2.51 11.40
N ALA A 141 21.46 -2.49 12.58
CA ALA A 141 22.06 -1.29 13.17
C ALA A 141 23.24 -0.77 12.34
#